data_AF-A0A7H4N146-F1
#
_entry.id   AF-A0A7H4N146-F1
#
_cell.length_a   1.000
_cell.length_b   1.000
_cell.length_c   1.000
_cell.angle_alpha   90.00
_cell.angle_beta   90.00
_cell.angle_gamma   90.00
#
_symmetry.space_group_name_H-M   'P 1'
#
loop_
_entity.id
_entity.type
_entity.pdbx_description
1 polymer ?
#
loop_
_entity_poly.entity_id
_entity_poly.type
_entity_poly.pdbx_seq_one_letter_code
_entity_poly.pdbx_strand_id
1 'polypeptide(L)' 'MAAAWKKPLIAVYKDVRMNNRLWAPGYDNARQIIVKCGKVYQLESLPDLIMAEIDPVTLQQARAG' A
#
# COMPACT_ATOMS: atom_id res chain seq x y z
N MET A 1 -10.73 17.98 7.86
CA MET A 1 -10.70 17.14 6.64
C MET A 1 -9.35 16.43 6.62
N ALA A 2 -9.30 15.15 7.01
CA ALA A 2 -8.04 14.41 7.03
C ALA A 2 -7.63 14.08 5.60
N ALA A 3 -6.53 14.66 5.14
CA ALA A 3 -6.09 14.48 3.77
C ALA A 3 -5.70 13.01 3.53
N ALA A 4 -6.12 12.45 2.40
CA ALA A 4 -5.95 11.02 2.08
C ALA A 4 -4.47 10.57 2.12
N TRP A 5 -3.53 11.48 1.86
CA TRP A 5 -2.09 11.23 1.91
C TRP A 5 -1.52 11.03 3.31
N LYS A 6 -2.22 11.50 4.37
CA LYS A 6 -1.81 11.31 5.77
C LYS A 6 -2.20 9.95 6.33
N LYS A 7 -3.10 9.23 5.65
CA LYS A 7 -3.61 7.93 6.11
C LYS A 7 -2.64 6.81 5.72
N PRO A 8 -2.55 5.73 6.51
CA PRO A 8 -1.93 4.50 6.06
C PRO A 8 -2.68 3.98 4.83
N LEU A 9 -1.99 3.93 3.70
CA LEU A 9 -2.51 3.43 2.44
C LEU A 9 -1.53 2.41 1.89
N ILE A 10 -2.05 1.26 1.46
CA ILE A 10 -1.27 0.26 0.75
C ILE A 10 -1.86 0.14 -0.65
N ALA A 11 -1.01 0.34 -1.66
CA ALA A 11 -1.40 0.18 -3.05
C ALA A 11 -0.65 -0.99 -3.67
N VAL A 12 -1.39 -1.91 -4.27
CA VAL A 12 -0.85 -3.07 -4.98
C VAL A 12 -0.91 -2.80 -6.47
N TYR A 13 0.25 -2.83 -7.13
CA TYR A 13 0.35 -2.63 -8.56
C TYR A 13 0.97 -3.83 -9.24
N LYS A 14 0.59 -4.03 -10.51
CA LYS A 14 1.33 -4.91 -11.41
C LYS A 14 2.64 -4.23 -11.82
N ASP A 15 3.69 -5.03 -12.00
CA ASP A 15 4.97 -4.61 -12.56
C ASP A 15 4.82 -4.20 -14.04
N VAL A 16 4.32 -2.99 -14.23
CA VAL A 16 4.17 -2.31 -15.51
C VAL A 16 5.01 -1.04 -15.42
N ARG A 17 5.72 -0.71 -16.50
CA ARG A 17 6.57 0.48 -16.53
C ARG A 17 5.77 1.70 -16.07
N MET A 18 6.37 2.48 -15.16
CA MET A 18 5.88 3.76 -14.62
C MET A 18 4.79 3.72 -13.53
N ASN A 19 4.21 2.56 -13.17
CA ASN A 19 3.26 2.50 -12.05
C ASN A 19 3.86 2.90 -10.70
N ASN A 20 5.19 2.73 -10.54
CA ASN A 20 5.94 3.16 -9.37
C ASN A 20 6.17 4.68 -9.25
N ARG A 21 5.66 5.47 -10.21
CA ARG A 21 5.82 6.94 -10.24
C ARG A 21 4.49 7.70 -10.19
N LEU A 22 3.37 7.01 -9.98
CA LEU A 22 2.03 7.59 -10.00
C LEU A 22 1.70 8.41 -8.74
N TRP A 23 2.61 8.46 -7.78
CA TRP A 23 2.36 9.07 -6.48
C TRP A 23 2.76 10.53 -6.52
N ALA A 24 1.80 11.40 -6.18
CA ALA A 24 2.08 12.80 -5.93
C ALA A 24 2.93 12.95 -4.65
N PRO A 25 3.63 14.07 -4.48
CA PRO A 25 4.30 14.38 -3.21
C PRO A 25 3.33 14.35 -2.01
N GLY A 26 3.81 13.89 -0.86
CA GLY A 26 3.05 13.87 0.41
C GLY A 26 2.48 12.51 0.83
N TYR A 27 2.62 11.48 0.00
CA TYR A 27 2.23 10.10 0.34
C TYR A 27 3.33 9.33 1.07
N ASP A 28 4.13 10.00 1.90
CA ASP A 28 5.31 9.43 2.57
C ASP A 28 4.96 8.27 3.52
N ASN A 29 3.72 8.25 4.02
CA ASN A 29 3.23 7.21 4.94
C ASN A 29 2.61 6.00 4.23
N ALA A 30 2.54 6.02 2.90
CA ALA A 30 1.86 5.01 2.15
C ALA A 30 2.87 4.04 1.50
N ARG A 31 2.48 2.76 1.38
CA ARG A 31 3.34 1.66 0.92
C ARG A 31 2.90 1.17 -0.45
N GLN A 32 3.87 0.78 -1.26
CA GLN A 32 3.64 0.27 -2.60
C GLN A 32 4.16 -1.16 -2.72
N ILE A 33 3.28 -2.09 -3.11
CA ILE A 33 3.65 -3.48 -3.39
C ILE A 33 3.59 -3.68 -4.91
N ILE A 34 4.73 -4.01 -5.52
CA ILE A 34 4.82 -4.25 -6.96
C ILE A 34 4.86 -5.76 -7.21
N VAL A 35 3.88 -6.26 -7.94
CA VAL A 35 3.68 -7.68 -8.22
C VAL A 35 4.12 -7.99 -9.66
N LYS A 36 5.13 -8.85 -9.80
CA LYS A 36 5.65 -9.31 -11.11
C LYS A 36 4.79 -10.37 -11.80
N CYS A 37 3.71 -10.81 -11.16
CA CYS A 37 2.82 -11.84 -11.69
C CYS A 37 1.86 -11.29 -12.76
N GLY A 38 1.49 -12.13 -13.73
CA GLY A 38 0.56 -11.79 -14.79
C GLY A 38 -0.81 -11.32 -14.27
N LYS A 39 -1.29 -11.94 -13.19
CA LYS A 39 -2.54 -11.57 -12.50
C LYS A 39 -2.27 -11.46 -10.99
N VAL A 40 -2.59 -10.30 -10.42
CA VAL A 40 -2.30 -9.98 -9.01
C VAL A 40 -2.96 -10.96 -8.04
N TYR A 41 -4.18 -11.42 -8.34
CA TYR A 41 -4.92 -12.39 -7.50
C TYR A 41 -4.31 -13.80 -7.46
N GLN A 42 -3.37 -14.13 -8.36
CA GLN A 42 -2.70 -15.44 -8.38
C GLN A 42 -1.50 -15.49 -7.43
N LEU A 43 -1.09 -14.35 -6.85
CA LEU A 43 -0.03 -14.33 -5.86
C LEU A 43 -0.62 -14.67 -4.49
N GLU A 44 -0.55 -15.93 -4.10
CA GLU A 44 -1.10 -16.43 -2.83
C GLU A 44 -0.49 -15.74 -1.60
N SER A 45 0.77 -15.30 -1.69
CA SER A 45 1.47 -14.56 -0.61
C SER A 45 1.13 -13.08 -0.55
N LEU A 46 0.28 -12.56 -1.45
CA LEU A 46 -0.08 -11.14 -1.47
C LEU A 46 -0.75 -10.66 -0.17
N PRO A 47 -1.69 -11.40 0.45
CA PRO A 47 -2.27 -11.00 1.74
C PRO A 47 -1.20 -10.86 2.82
N ASP A 48 -0.22 -11.76 2.88
CA ASP A 48 0.87 -11.70 3.85
C ASP A 48 1.76 -10.47 3.62
N LEU A 49 2.08 -10.17 2.36
CA LEU A 49 2.83 -8.96 1.98
C LEU A 49 2.07 -7.68 2.36
N ILE A 50 0.74 -7.65 2.18
CA ILE A 50 -0.08 -6.53 2.62
C ILE A 50 0.01 -6.40 4.14
N MET A 51 -0.19 -7.49 4.88
CA MET A 51 -0.17 -7.45 6.35
C MET A 51 1.21 -7.06 6.90
N ALA A 52 2.30 -7.45 6.26
CA ALA A 52 3.66 -7.07 6.66
C ALA A 52 3.95 -5.57 6.47
N GLU A 53 3.34 -4.94 5.47
CA GLU A 53 3.45 -3.50 5.22
C GLU A 53 2.54 -2.66 6.12
N ILE A 54 1.60 -3.30 6.82
CA ILE A 54 0.77 -2.64 7.82
C ILE A 54 1.54 -2.58 9.15
N ASP A 55 1.96 -1.37 9.52
CA ASP A 55 2.54 -1.12 10.83
C ASP A 55 1.48 -1.30 11.95
N PRO A 56 1.75 -2.13 12.99
CA PRO A 56 0.80 -2.40 14.07
C PRO A 56 0.40 -1.18 14.89
N VAL A 57 1.31 -0.20 15.07
CA VAL A 57 1.04 1.06 15.78
C VAL A 57 0.07 1.91 14.96
N THR A 58 0.22 1.87 13.64
CA THR A 58 -0.61 2.61 12.69
C THR A 58 -2.04 2.06 12.60
N LEU A 59 -2.22 0.73 12.75
CA LEU A 59 -3.54 0.10 12.90
C LEU A 59 -4.25 0.50 14.19
N GLN A 60 -3.51 0.63 15.30
CA GLN A 60 -4.08 1.01 16.59
C GLN A 60 -4.54 2.48 16.59
N GLN A 61 -3.79 3.37 15.94
CA GLN A 61 -4.17 4.78 15.79
C GLN A 61 -5.40 4.99 14.91
N ALA A 62 -5.61 4.16 13.88
CA ALA A 62 -6.80 4.23 13.02
C ALA A 62 -8.10 3.76 13.70
N ARG A 63 -8.01 3.00 14.79
CA ARG A 63 -9.16 2.52 15.58
C ARG A 63 -9.62 3.50 16.67
N ALA A 64 -8.80 4.49 17.00
CA ALA A 64 -9.01 5.40 18.13
C ALA A 64 -9.58 6.77 17.74
N GLY A 65 -9.92 6.99 16.47
CA GLY A 65 -10.55 8.23 15.96
C GLY A 65 -11.72 7.92 15.06
#